data_AF-A0A962WUB1-F1
#
_entry.id   AF-A0A962WUB1-F1
#
_cell.length_a   1.000
_cell.length_b   1.000
_cell.length_c   1.000
_cell.angle_alpha   90.00
_cell.angle_beta   90.00
_cell.angle_gamma   90.00
#
_symmetry.space_group_name_H-M   'P 1'
#
loop_
_entity.id
_entity.type
_entity.pdbx_description
1 polymer ?
#
loop_
_entity_poly.entity_id
_entity_poly.type
_entity_poly.pdbx_seq_one_letter_code
_entity_poly.pdbx_strand_id
1 'polypeptide(L)'
;HRGRDPSLYLLRQGREIKLRQWADELCRAMSGVSELLDGDDPAKPYSHSLQLQLEKIAHSEQTPSARMLEEMRQNGEGFFQFAQRLSLQHHSYFDTVSISSEREAFFRNQAERSHAGQAELESMPQVSFDKFLQEYFAQ
;
A
#
# COMPACT_ATOMS: atom_id res chain seq x y z
N HIS A 1 -18.65 0.95 -7.87
CA HIS A 1 -17.97 2.05 -7.13
C HIS A 1 -18.95 2.84 -6.27
N ARG A 2 -19.35 2.33 -5.09
CA ARG A 2 -20.23 3.06 -4.14
C ARG A 2 -19.67 3.19 -2.73
N GLY A 3 -18.42 2.76 -2.49
CA GLY A 3 -17.84 2.73 -1.14
C GLY A 3 -17.73 4.08 -0.41
N ARG A 4 -17.86 5.20 -1.14
CA ARG A 4 -17.88 6.56 -0.58
C ARG A 4 -19.29 7.13 -0.40
N ASP A 5 -20.32 6.42 -0.83
CA ASP A 5 -21.72 6.84 -0.66
C ASP A 5 -22.06 6.81 0.85
N PRO A 6 -22.42 7.96 1.47
CA PRO A 6 -22.79 8.01 2.88
C PRO A 6 -24.00 7.13 3.24
N SER A 7 -24.84 6.80 2.25
CA SER A 7 -26.04 6.00 2.39
C SER A 7 -25.80 4.52 2.11
N LEU A 8 -24.55 4.09 1.90
CA LEU A 8 -24.25 2.70 1.60
C LEU A 8 -24.50 1.79 2.81
N TYR A 9 -25.25 0.71 2.57
CA TYR A 9 -25.45 -0.40 3.49
C TYR A 9 -24.62 -1.60 3.09
N LEU A 10 -24.18 -2.36 4.10
CA LEU A 10 -23.49 -3.64 4.00
C LEU A 10 -24.30 -4.70 4.76
N LEU A 11 -23.98 -5.97 4.53
CA LEU A 11 -24.58 -7.09 5.25
C LEU A 11 -23.61 -7.61 6.32
N ARG A 12 -24.03 -7.53 7.59
CA ARG A 12 -23.35 -8.15 8.73
C ARG A 12 -24.19 -9.33 9.21
N GLN A 13 -23.72 -10.55 8.94
CA GLN A 13 -24.42 -11.78 9.33
C GLN A 13 -25.89 -11.80 8.86
N GLY A 14 -26.14 -11.36 7.62
CA GLY A 14 -27.47 -11.32 7.02
C GLY A 14 -28.35 -10.12 7.44
N ARG A 15 -27.86 -9.21 8.30
CA ARG A 15 -28.56 -7.98 8.66
C ARG A 15 -27.92 -6.77 7.99
N GLU A 16 -28.74 -5.83 7.53
CA GLU A 16 -28.26 -4.58 6.96
C GLU A 16 -27.67 -3.67 8.05
N ILE A 17 -26.54 -3.05 7.76
CA ILE A 17 -25.88 -2.05 8.59
C ILE A 17 -25.26 -0.97 7.70
N LYS A 18 -25.32 0.30 8.12
CA LYS A 18 -24.64 1.37 7.38
C LYS A 18 -23.13 1.13 7.39
N LEU A 19 -22.47 1.32 6.25
CA LEU A 19 -21.01 1.18 6.15
C LEU A 19 -20.29 2.01 7.21
N ARG A 20 -20.68 3.29 7.36
CA ARG A 20 -20.05 4.22 8.32
C ARG A 20 -20.19 3.74 9.76
N GLN A 21 -21.37 3.23 10.12
CA GLN A 21 -21.62 2.70 11.45
C GLN A 21 -20.71 1.49 11.70
N TRP A 22 -20.68 0.54 10.77
CA TRP A 22 -19.90 -0.67 10.98
C TRP A 22 -18.39 -0.40 10.99
N ALA A 23 -17.91 0.52 10.14
CA ALA A 23 -16.52 0.93 10.13
C ALA A 23 -16.12 1.64 11.44
N ASP A 24 -16.95 2.54 11.97
CA ASP A 24 -16.72 3.20 13.25
C ASP A 24 -16.67 2.18 14.41
N GLU A 25 -17.60 1.22 14.45
CA GLU A 25 -17.58 0.12 15.43
C GLU A 25 -16.26 -0.67 15.40
N LEU A 26 -15.81 -1.05 14.20
CA LEU A 26 -14.57 -1.82 14.02
C LEU A 26 -13.33 -1.01 14.42
N CYS A 27 -13.25 0.25 14.00
CA CYS A 27 -12.11 1.11 14.35
C CYS A 27 -12.07 1.41 15.85
N ARG A 28 -13.20 1.70 16.50
CA ARG A 28 -13.23 1.91 17.96
C ARG A 28 -12.85 0.66 18.75
N ALA A 29 -13.17 -0.53 18.24
CA ALA A 29 -12.72 -1.77 18.87
C ALA A 29 -11.19 -1.94 18.85
N MET A 30 -10.48 -1.23 17.96
CA MET A 30 -9.01 -1.24 17.90
C MET A 30 -8.36 -0.28 18.90
N SER A 31 -9.10 0.66 19.51
CA SER A 31 -8.53 1.69 20.39
C SER A 31 -7.70 1.10 21.53
N GLY A 32 -8.19 0.05 22.20
CA GLY A 32 -7.42 -0.58 23.29
C GLY A 32 -6.12 -1.25 22.82
N VAL A 33 -6.09 -1.79 21.60
CA VAL A 33 -4.87 -2.36 21.02
C VAL A 33 -3.90 -1.23 20.61
N SER A 34 -4.41 -0.14 20.04
CA SER A 34 -3.61 1.04 19.71
C SER A 34 -2.96 1.64 20.96
N GLU A 35 -3.71 1.79 22.06
CA GLU A 35 -3.18 2.27 23.34
C GLU A 35 -2.11 1.33 23.91
N LEU A 36 -2.31 0.02 23.82
CA LEU A 36 -1.33 -0.97 24.26
C LEU A 36 -0.02 -0.89 23.45
N LEU A 37 -0.13 -0.71 22.13
CA LEU A 37 1.02 -0.59 21.24
C LEU A 37 1.77 0.74 21.39
N ASP A 38 1.06 1.80 21.76
CA ASP A 38 1.66 3.10 22.07
C ASP A 38 2.46 3.07 23.37
N GLY A 39 1.99 2.32 24.39
CA GLY A 39 2.65 2.26 25.69
C GLY A 39 2.86 3.66 26.28
N ASP A 40 4.11 3.97 26.65
CA ASP A 40 4.51 5.27 27.19
C ASP A 40 5.03 6.24 26.11
N ASP A 41 4.93 5.90 24.83
CA ASP A 41 5.39 6.78 23.75
C ASP A 41 4.53 8.07 23.71
N PRO A 42 5.11 9.25 23.95
CA PRO A 42 4.37 10.51 23.94
C PRO A 42 3.78 10.85 22.56
N ALA A 43 4.34 10.31 21.47
CA ALA A 43 3.84 10.53 20.12
C ALA A 43 2.57 9.71 19.79
N LYS A 44 2.30 8.64 20.54
CA LYS A 44 1.14 7.75 20.37
C LYS A 44 0.83 7.39 18.89
N PRO A 45 1.83 6.86 18.14
CA PRO A 45 1.71 6.69 16.69
C PRO A 45 0.53 5.80 16.26
N TYR A 46 0.18 4.77 17.04
CA TYR A 46 -0.93 3.87 16.70
C TYR A 46 -2.28 4.52 16.94
N SER A 47 -2.47 5.20 18.08
CA SER A 47 -3.69 5.96 18.35
C SER A 47 -3.88 7.09 17.35
N HIS A 48 -2.80 7.80 16.99
CA HIS A 48 -2.85 8.85 15.97
C HIS A 48 -3.25 8.28 14.60
N SER A 49 -2.65 7.16 14.18
CA SER A 49 -3.01 6.50 12.92
C SER A 49 -4.47 6.04 12.88
N LEU A 50 -4.98 5.51 14.00
CA LEU A 50 -6.38 5.10 14.14
C LEU A 50 -7.34 6.29 14.03
N GLN A 51 -6.99 7.41 14.67
CA GLN A 51 -7.75 8.66 14.58
C GLN A 51 -7.88 9.15 13.14
N LEU A 52 -6.79 9.11 12.36
CA LEU A 52 -6.82 9.45 10.92
C LEU A 52 -7.75 8.53 10.10
N GLN A 53 -7.97 7.28 10.52
CA GLN A 53 -8.93 6.40 9.84
C GLN A 53 -10.37 6.73 10.23
N LEU A 54 -10.62 7.03 11.51
CA LEU A 54 -11.93 7.49 11.98
C LEU A 54 -12.37 8.77 11.27
N GLU A 55 -11.44 9.69 11.03
CA GLU A 55 -11.69 10.91 10.25
C GLU A 55 -12.14 10.60 8.82
N LYS A 56 -11.51 9.64 8.13
CA LYS A 56 -11.92 9.22 6.78
C LYS A 56 -13.30 8.55 6.75
N ILE A 57 -13.71 7.90 7.85
CA ILE A 57 -15.05 7.29 7.98
C ILE A 57 -16.11 8.40 8.13
N ALA A 58 -15.82 9.42 8.94
CA ALA A 58 -16.68 10.59 9.10
C ALA A 58 -16.73 11.43 7.80
N HIS A 59 -15.59 11.58 7.14
CA HIS A 59 -15.32 12.46 6.02
C HIS A 59 -14.78 11.67 4.81
N SER A 60 -15.70 11.10 4.02
CA SER A 60 -15.36 10.26 2.85
C SER A 60 -14.50 10.95 1.79
N GLU A 61 -14.52 12.28 1.75
CA GLU A 61 -13.70 13.16 0.92
C GLU A 61 -12.20 13.10 1.28
N GLN A 62 -11.86 12.69 2.51
CA GLN A 62 -10.48 12.53 2.95
C GLN A 62 -9.88 11.18 2.53
N THR A 63 -10.70 10.26 2.00
CA THR A 63 -10.18 8.99 1.49
C THR A 63 -9.23 9.23 0.31
N PRO A 64 -8.16 8.43 0.16
CA PRO A 64 -7.22 8.59 -0.95
C PRO A 64 -7.89 8.61 -2.33
N SER A 65 -8.92 7.77 -2.52
CA SER A 65 -9.69 7.73 -3.77
C SER A 65 -10.46 9.02 -4.06
N ALA A 66 -10.98 9.70 -3.03
CA ALA A 66 -11.67 10.98 -3.20
C ALA A 66 -10.68 12.12 -3.46
N ARG A 67 -9.58 12.15 -2.72
CA ARG A 67 -8.50 13.14 -2.91
C ARG A 67 -7.90 13.07 -4.31
N MET A 68 -7.62 11.85 -4.80
CA MET A 68 -7.14 11.62 -6.16
C MET A 68 -8.11 12.18 -7.21
N LEU A 69 -9.41 11.84 -7.10
CA LEU A 69 -10.41 12.33 -8.05
C LEU A 69 -10.58 13.85 -8.00
N GLU A 70 -10.49 14.44 -6.81
CA GLU A 70 -10.57 15.89 -6.64
C GLU A 70 -9.34 16.60 -7.25
N GLU A 71 -8.13 16.09 -7.03
CA GLU A 71 -6.91 16.63 -7.63
C GLU A 71 -6.95 16.53 -9.16
N MET A 72 -7.39 15.39 -9.70
CA MET A 72 -7.62 15.22 -11.14
C MET A 72 -8.61 16.26 -11.68
N ARG A 73 -9.72 16.49 -10.97
CA ARG A 73 -10.74 17.47 -11.34
C ARG A 73 -10.20 18.90 -11.32
N GLN A 74 -9.43 19.25 -10.30
CA GLN A 74 -8.84 20.58 -10.14
C GLN A 74 -7.82 20.90 -11.26
N ASN A 75 -7.06 19.90 -11.69
CA ASN A 75 -6.05 20.06 -12.74
C ASN A 75 -6.59 19.81 -14.16
N GLY A 76 -7.86 19.38 -14.30
CA GLY A 76 -8.44 19.02 -15.58
C GLY A 76 -7.78 17.79 -16.23
N GLU A 77 -7.28 16.87 -15.41
CA GLU A 77 -6.47 15.72 -15.84
C GLU A 77 -7.31 14.44 -15.95
N GLY A 78 -7.02 13.64 -16.98
CA GLY A 78 -7.36 12.22 -17.01
C GLY A 78 -6.42 11.38 -16.15
N PHE A 79 -6.80 10.13 -15.86
CA PHE A 79 -6.03 9.24 -14.97
C PHE A 79 -4.57 9.04 -15.42
N PHE A 80 -4.33 8.88 -16.73
CA PHE A 80 -2.98 8.73 -17.26
C PHE A 80 -2.09 9.95 -16.99
N GLN A 81 -2.63 11.16 -17.21
CA GLN A 81 -1.90 12.42 -16.97
C GLN A 81 -1.57 12.59 -15.48
N PHE A 82 -2.54 12.31 -14.61
CA PHE A 82 -2.35 12.30 -13.16
C PHE A 82 -1.23 11.33 -12.75
N ALA A 83 -1.29 10.08 -13.23
CA ALA A 83 -0.28 9.07 -12.91
C ALA A 83 1.11 9.47 -13.41
N GLN A 84 1.22 9.96 -14.65
CA GLN A 84 2.47 10.44 -15.23
C GLN A 84 3.05 11.59 -14.42
N ARG A 85 2.23 12.57 -14.02
CA ARG A 85 2.68 13.70 -13.20
C ARG A 85 3.23 13.24 -11.86
N LEU A 86 2.52 12.36 -11.16
CA LEU A 86 3.03 11.81 -9.89
C LEU A 86 4.31 11.00 -10.07
N SER A 87 4.41 10.20 -11.15
CA SER A 87 5.64 9.46 -11.45
C SER A 87 6.84 10.40 -11.65
N LEU A 88 6.67 11.50 -12.39
CA LEU A 88 7.72 12.50 -12.59
C LEU A 88 8.08 13.22 -11.29
N GLN A 89 7.09 13.58 -10.45
CA GLN A 89 7.34 14.18 -9.15
C GLN A 89 8.14 13.24 -8.23
N HIS A 90 7.80 11.96 -8.20
CA HIS A 90 8.55 10.96 -7.43
C HIS A 90 9.95 10.73 -7.98
N HIS A 91 10.13 10.68 -9.32
CA HIS A 91 11.44 10.60 -9.95
C HIS A 91 12.32 11.78 -9.51
N SER A 92 11.85 13.01 -9.69
CA SER A 92 12.60 14.21 -9.29
C SER A 92 12.89 14.25 -7.80
N TYR A 93 11.97 13.78 -6.94
CA TYR A 93 12.25 13.66 -5.51
C TYR A 93 13.39 12.68 -5.24
N PHE A 94 13.31 11.45 -5.76
CA PHE A 94 14.34 10.43 -5.50
C PHE A 94 15.69 10.76 -6.13
N ASP A 95 15.75 11.51 -7.23
CA ASP A 95 17.01 12.04 -7.78
C ASP A 95 17.75 12.96 -6.80
N THR A 96 17.01 13.64 -5.90
CA THR A 96 17.59 14.51 -4.88
C THR A 96 17.96 13.79 -3.58
N VAL A 97 17.49 12.55 -3.40
CA VAL A 97 17.76 11.75 -2.21
C VAL A 97 19.10 11.05 -2.37
N SER A 98 20.12 11.52 -1.65
CA SER A 98 21.39 10.81 -1.55
C SER A 98 21.32 9.70 -0.50
N ILE A 99 21.85 8.52 -0.83
CA ILE A 99 22.07 7.42 0.12
C ILE A 99 23.51 7.45 0.64
N SER A 100 23.75 6.84 1.81
CA SER A 100 25.12 6.71 2.32
C SER A 100 25.96 5.80 1.43
N SER A 101 27.28 5.99 1.43
CA SER A 101 28.22 5.16 0.67
C SER A 101 28.13 3.68 1.06
N GLU A 102 27.84 3.37 2.32
CA GLU A 102 27.63 2.00 2.79
C GLU A 102 26.38 1.38 2.16
N ARG A 103 25.29 2.16 2.03
CA ARG A 103 24.08 1.69 1.34
C ARG A 103 24.28 1.51 -0.14
N GLU A 104 25.03 2.41 -0.78
CA GLU A 104 25.37 2.27 -2.20
C GLU A 104 26.20 1.00 -2.45
N ALA A 105 27.23 0.76 -1.62
CA ALA A 105 28.04 -0.45 -1.70
C ALA A 105 27.21 -1.72 -1.45
N PHE A 106 26.28 -1.68 -0.49
CA PHE A 106 25.33 -2.76 -0.25
C PHE A 106 24.50 -3.10 -1.50
N PHE A 107 23.87 -2.11 -2.13
CA PHE A 107 23.05 -2.34 -3.32
C PHE A 107 23.87 -2.84 -4.52
N ARG A 108 25.08 -2.29 -4.72
CA ARG A 108 25.98 -2.74 -5.78
C ARG A 108 26.37 -4.20 -5.60
N ASN A 109 26.77 -4.59 -4.38
CA ASN A 109 27.10 -5.97 -4.09
C ASN A 109 25.90 -6.91 -4.25
N GLN A 110 24.70 -6.50 -3.85
CA GLN A 110 23.48 -7.28 -4.07
C GLN A 110 23.18 -7.48 -5.56
N ALA A 111 23.37 -6.45 -6.39
CA ALA A 111 23.20 -6.57 -7.84
C ALA A 111 24.22 -7.56 -8.45
N GLU A 112 25.50 -7.44 -8.09
CA GLU A 112 26.56 -8.36 -8.54
C GLU A 112 26.26 -9.81 -8.14
N ARG A 113 25.87 -10.02 -6.88
CA ARG A 113 25.52 -11.36 -6.37
C ARG A 113 24.28 -11.92 -7.05
N SER A 114 23.28 -11.09 -7.34
CA SER A 114 22.07 -11.50 -8.08
C SER A 114 22.42 -12.02 -9.47
N HIS A 115 23.27 -11.29 -10.21
CA HIS A 115 23.70 -11.71 -11.54
C HIS A 115 24.59 -12.97 -11.50
N ALA A 116 25.51 -13.06 -10.53
CA ALA A 116 26.34 -14.25 -10.36
C ALA A 116 25.50 -15.49 -10.03
N GLY A 117 24.52 -15.35 -9.12
CA GLY A 117 23.61 -16.44 -8.76
C GLY A 117 22.72 -16.87 -9.92
N GLN A 118 22.24 -15.92 -10.74
CA GLN A 118 21.52 -16.24 -11.97
C GLN A 118 22.40 -17.06 -12.93
N ALA A 119 23.63 -16.61 -13.20
CA ALA A 119 24.55 -17.31 -14.10
C ALA A 119 24.92 -18.71 -13.59
N GLU A 120 25.09 -18.86 -12.28
CA GLU A 120 25.33 -20.17 -11.64
C GLU A 120 24.14 -21.10 -11.89
N LEU A 121 22.91 -20.68 -11.61
CA LEU A 121 21.71 -21.47 -11.85
C LEU A 121 21.55 -21.86 -13.33
N GLU A 122 21.78 -20.92 -14.24
CA GLU A 122 21.72 -21.16 -15.69
C GLU A 122 22.81 -22.13 -16.17
N SER A 123 23.94 -22.22 -15.45
CA SER A 123 25.03 -23.17 -15.76
C SER A 123 24.79 -24.58 -15.22
N MET A 124 23.93 -24.73 -14.21
CA MET A 124 23.59 -26.04 -13.63
C MET A 124 22.73 -26.84 -14.62
N PRO A 125 22.78 -28.19 -14.59
CA PRO A 125 21.89 -29.00 -15.40
C PRO A 125 20.42 -28.67 -15.10
N GLN A 126 19.71 -28.13 -16.10
CA GLN A 126 18.29 -27.80 -16.01
C GLN A 126 17.44 -28.85 -16.75
N VAL A 127 16.25 -29.13 -16.24
CA VAL A 127 15.21 -29.79 -17.04
C VAL A 127 14.70 -28.81 -18.10
N SER A 128 14.07 -29.30 -19.17
CA SER A 128 13.39 -28.40 -20.11
C SER A 128 12.32 -27.59 -19.38
N PHE A 129 12.08 -26.36 -19.83
CA PHE A 129 11.06 -25.50 -19.24
C PHE A 129 9.67 -26.17 -19.24
N ASP A 130 9.32 -26.90 -20.30
CA ASP A 130 8.06 -27.67 -20.36
C ASP A 130 7.96 -28.72 -19.26
N LYS A 131 9.06 -29.45 -18.99
CA LYS A 131 9.09 -30.46 -17.92
C LYS A 131 9.01 -29.81 -16.54
N PHE A 132 9.72 -28.71 -16.34
CA PHE A 132 9.61 -27.92 -15.11
C PHE A 132 8.16 -27.48 -14.84
N LEU A 133 7.44 -26.97 -15.86
CA LEU A 133 6.04 -26.57 -15.71
C LEU A 133 5.13 -27.75 -15.34
N GLN A 134 5.32 -28.91 -15.99
CA GLN A 134 4.55 -30.12 -15.68
C GLN A 134 4.75 -30.55 -14.22
N GLU A 135 5.99 -30.55 -13.74
CA GLU A 135 6.32 -30.91 -12.35
C GLU A 135 5.81 -29.88 -11.35
N TYR A 136 5.88 -28.59 -11.66
CA TYR A 136 5.40 -27.50 -10.79
C TYR A 136 3.89 -27.56 -10.55
N PHE A 137 3.08 -27.80 -11.60
CA PHE A 137 1.63 -27.88 -11.48
C PHE A 137 1.10 -29.23 -10.95
N ALA A 138 1.99 -30.21 -10.77
CA ALA A 138 1.65 -31.50 -10.18
C ALA A 138 1.85 -31.54 -8.65
N GLN A 139 2.41 -30.49 -8.04
CA GLN A 139 2.48 -30.28 -6.58
C GLN A 139 1.16 -29.71 -6.04
#